data_AF-A0A0X3PNU8-F1
#
_entry.id   AF-A0A0X3PNU8-F1
#
_cell.length_a   1.000
_cell.length_b   1.000
_cell.length_c   1.000
_cell.angle_alpha   90.00
_cell.angle_beta   90.00
_cell.angle_gamma   90.00
#
_symmetry.space_group_name_H-M   'P 1'
#
loop_
_entity.id
_entity.type
_entity.pdbx_description
1 polymer ?
#
loop_
_entity_poly.entity_id
_entity_poly.type
_entity_poly.pdbx_seq_one_letter_code
_entity_poly.pdbx_strand_id
1 'polypeptide(L)'
;MSNLCMLQKFYREFFQLLASYAIPNVPQCKRPAGDDSDKPVTCTQMRPAQSITSAAKLRDEKIRQYKEKQDLEKRIFSPGALDAVGVDEEVQRENSLSLVRYWAFVGVSEVDLLCDEINLLASRESAAGVTETPSPEPPRPPLLISREAVRSTVFGAGYPSLPTMTLDQFYDLQVKKGMFPAPPANASSVVKAYPGEVQRIDPSEELAA
;
A
#
# COMPACT_ATOMS: atom_id res chain seq x y z
N MET A 1 -20.55 -12.24 -12.73
CA MET A 1 -20.81 -11.11 -13.65
C MET A 1 -22.21 -10.52 -13.53
N SER A 2 -23.31 -11.27 -13.78
CA SER A 2 -24.68 -10.70 -13.78
C SER A 2 -25.06 -9.88 -12.52
N ASN A 3 -24.82 -10.43 -11.33
CA ASN A 3 -25.14 -9.75 -10.06
C ASN A 3 -24.32 -8.46 -9.84
N LEU A 4 -23.04 -8.45 -10.21
CA LEU A 4 -22.18 -7.28 -10.06
C LEU A 4 -22.63 -6.15 -11.00
N CYS A 5 -23.00 -6.48 -12.24
CA CYS A 5 -23.56 -5.50 -13.18
C CYS A 5 -24.91 -4.95 -12.70
N MET A 6 -25.75 -5.79 -12.09
CA MET A 6 -27.02 -5.34 -11.49
C MET A 6 -26.76 -4.39 -10.32
N LEU A 7 -25.84 -4.73 -9.42
CA LEU A 7 -25.47 -3.89 -8.28
C LEU A 7 -24.88 -2.54 -8.73
N GLN A 8 -24.05 -2.54 -9.78
CA GLN A 8 -23.54 -1.31 -10.38
C GLN A 8 -24.66 -0.39 -10.89
N LYS A 9 -25.72 -0.96 -11.49
CA LYS A 9 -26.90 -0.18 -11.92
C LYS A 9 -27.61 0.45 -10.73
N PHE A 10 -27.85 -0.30 -9.65
CA PHE A 10 -28.50 0.24 -8.46
C PHE A 10 -27.72 1.38 -7.81
N TYR A 11 -26.39 1.27 -7.70
CA TYR A 11 -25.58 2.38 -7.19
C TYR A 11 -25.63 3.61 -8.10
N ARG A 12 -25.65 3.42 -9.43
CA ARG A 12 -25.79 4.54 -10.39
C ARG A 12 -27.13 5.25 -10.22
N GLU A 13 -28.22 4.51 -10.13
CA GLU A 13 -29.55 5.07 -9.87
C GLU A 13 -29.59 5.80 -8.52
N PHE A 14 -28.99 5.22 -7.48
CA PHE A 14 -28.89 5.86 -6.17
C PHE A 14 -28.19 7.22 -6.26
N PHE A 15 -27.00 7.31 -6.89
CA PHE A 15 -26.31 8.60 -7.06
C PHE A 15 -27.06 9.59 -7.96
N GLN A 16 -27.78 9.10 -8.97
CA GLN A 16 -28.65 9.93 -9.81
C GLN A 16 -29.79 10.55 -8.99
N LEU A 17 -30.40 9.79 -8.08
CA LEU A 17 -31.40 10.29 -7.15
C LEU A 17 -30.80 11.32 -6.19
N LEU A 18 -29.63 11.06 -5.61
CA LEU A 18 -28.96 12.04 -4.74
C LEU A 18 -28.72 13.37 -5.45
N ALA A 19 -28.35 13.32 -6.74
CA ALA A 19 -28.15 14.50 -7.58
C ALA A 19 -29.48 15.22 -7.86
N SER A 20 -30.57 14.49 -8.17
CA SER A 20 -31.88 15.10 -8.45
C SER A 20 -32.47 15.81 -7.22
N TYR A 21 -32.22 15.28 -6.02
CA TYR A 21 -32.66 15.89 -4.77
C TYR A 21 -31.70 16.98 -4.25
N ALA A 22 -30.60 17.24 -4.95
CA ALA A 22 -29.59 18.24 -4.58
C ALA A 22 -29.14 18.14 -3.11
N ILE A 23 -28.94 16.90 -2.62
CA ILE A 23 -28.57 16.69 -1.22
C ILE A 23 -27.16 17.26 -0.99
N PRO A 24 -26.98 18.17 -0.02
CA PRO A 24 -25.69 18.81 0.20
C PRO A 24 -24.70 17.86 0.88
N ASN A 25 -23.40 18.13 0.69
CA ASN A 25 -22.28 17.42 1.32
C ASN A 25 -22.22 15.92 0.99
N VAL A 26 -22.69 15.55 -0.19
CA VAL A 26 -22.56 14.18 -0.72
C VAL A 26 -21.20 14.04 -1.42
N PRO A 27 -20.44 12.96 -1.18
CA PRO A 27 -19.19 12.72 -1.88
C PRO A 27 -19.47 12.48 -3.37
N GLN A 28 -18.66 13.09 -4.23
CA GLN A 28 -18.75 12.86 -5.67
C GLN A 28 -18.18 11.48 -6.00
N CYS A 29 -18.98 10.65 -6.66
CA CYS A 29 -18.47 9.45 -7.30
C CYS A 29 -17.59 9.88 -8.49
N LYS A 30 -16.28 9.65 -8.40
CA LYS A 30 -15.33 9.99 -9.48
C LYS A 30 -15.48 9.14 -10.74
N ARG A 31 -16.21 8.03 -10.63
CA ARG A 31 -16.59 7.17 -11.75
C ARG A 31 -18.11 7.24 -11.99
N PRO A 32 -18.69 8.35 -12.46
CA PRO A 32 -20.07 8.36 -12.88
C PRO A 32 -20.17 8.24 -14.42
N ALA A 33 -21.10 7.40 -14.87
CA ALA A 33 -21.75 7.43 -16.20
C ALA A 33 -20.95 7.88 -17.43
N GLY A 34 -20.47 6.89 -18.20
CA GLY A 34 -20.24 7.07 -19.63
C GLY A 34 -18.87 7.60 -20.03
N ASP A 35 -17.80 7.21 -19.34
CA ASP A 35 -16.50 7.26 -20.00
C ASP A 35 -16.49 6.13 -21.04
N ASP A 36 -16.65 6.54 -22.30
CA ASP A 36 -16.68 5.79 -23.56
C ASP A 36 -15.29 5.18 -23.86
N SER A 37 -14.69 4.60 -22.83
CA SER A 37 -13.47 3.81 -22.91
C SER A 37 -13.87 2.33 -22.86
N ASP A 38 -14.68 1.91 -23.83
CA ASP A 38 -14.81 0.52 -24.28
C ASP A 38 -13.47 0.06 -24.89
N LYS A 39 -12.43 0.07 -24.07
CA LYS A 39 -11.20 -0.67 -24.32
C LYS A 39 -10.95 -1.50 -23.08
N PRO A 40 -11.11 -2.83 -23.16
CA PRO A 40 -10.66 -3.69 -22.07
C PRO A 40 -9.20 -3.32 -21.83
N VAL A 41 -8.91 -2.79 -20.64
CA VAL A 41 -7.54 -2.48 -20.24
C VAL A 41 -6.79 -3.80 -20.32
N THR A 42 -6.02 -3.97 -21.39
CA THR A 42 -5.20 -5.15 -21.57
C THR A 42 -4.24 -5.21 -20.38
N CYS A 43 -4.11 -6.40 -19.78
CA CYS A 43 -3.35 -6.71 -18.57
C CYS A 43 -1.86 -6.27 -18.61
N THR A 44 -1.38 -5.74 -19.73
CA THR A 44 -0.01 -5.25 -19.92
C THR A 44 0.19 -3.78 -19.53
N GLN A 45 -0.87 -2.99 -19.35
CA GLN A 45 -0.73 -1.63 -18.81
C GLN A 45 -0.77 -1.68 -17.28
N MET A 46 0.36 -2.05 -16.67
CA MET A 46 0.64 -1.61 -15.30
C MET A 46 0.30 -0.12 -15.23
N ARG A 47 -0.55 0.29 -14.28
CA ARG A 47 -0.83 1.73 -14.04
C ARG A 47 0.52 2.46 -14.10
N PRO A 48 0.68 3.49 -14.95
CA PRO A 48 1.93 4.22 -15.03
C PRO A 48 2.29 4.68 -13.62
N ALA A 49 3.56 4.56 -13.25
CA ALA A 49 4.05 4.87 -11.91
C ALA A 49 3.46 6.22 -11.47
N GLN A 50 2.48 6.18 -10.57
CA GLN A 50 1.80 7.38 -10.12
C GLN A 50 2.85 8.25 -9.43
N SER A 51 2.97 9.50 -9.88
CA SER A 51 3.87 10.48 -9.23
C SER A 51 3.62 10.47 -7.73
N ILE A 52 4.67 10.47 -6.90
CA ILE A 52 4.57 10.40 -5.43
C ILE A 52 3.58 11.46 -4.91
N THR A 53 3.58 12.65 -5.53
CA THR A 53 2.66 13.74 -5.21
C THR A 53 1.19 13.41 -5.51
N SER A 54 0.92 12.68 -6.60
CA SER A 54 -0.43 12.21 -6.95
C SER A 54 -0.93 11.11 -6.01
N ALA A 55 -0.05 10.22 -5.59
CA ALA A 55 -0.38 9.17 -4.62
C ALA A 55 -0.67 9.74 -3.22
N ALA A 56 0.10 10.75 -2.80
CA ALA A 56 -0.15 11.47 -1.54
C ALA A 56 -1.53 12.14 -1.54
N LYS A 57 -1.90 12.86 -2.62
CA LYS A 57 -3.23 13.48 -2.75
C LYS A 57 -4.37 12.47 -2.68
N LEU A 58 -4.25 11.34 -3.36
CA LEU A 58 -5.27 10.27 -3.33
C LEU A 58 -5.42 9.70 -1.91
N ARG A 59 -4.29 9.49 -1.22
CA ARG A 59 -4.29 9.03 0.18
C ARG A 59 -4.98 10.02 1.09
N ASP A 60 -4.62 11.30 1.00
CA ASP A 60 -5.17 12.35 1.85
C ASP A 60 -6.69 12.50 1.63
N GLU A 61 -7.14 12.39 0.39
CA GLU A 61 -8.56 12.40 0.07
C GLU A 61 -9.31 11.20 0.66
N LYS A 62 -8.74 9.98 0.58
CA LYS A 62 -9.32 8.80 1.25
C LYS A 62 -9.40 8.98 2.76
N ILE A 63 -8.36 9.56 3.37
CA ILE A 63 -8.36 9.86 4.81
C ILE A 63 -9.46 10.86 5.15
N ARG A 64 -9.65 11.91 4.33
CA ARG A 64 -10.70 12.90 4.51
C ARG A 64 -12.09 12.26 4.44
N GLN A 65 -12.35 11.48 3.39
CA GLN A 65 -13.63 10.77 3.24
C GLN A 65 -13.89 9.79 4.39
N TYR A 66 -12.86 9.08 4.85
CA TYR A 66 -12.97 8.16 5.98
C TYR A 66 -13.36 8.90 7.27
N LYS A 67 -12.74 10.04 7.56
CA LYS A 67 -13.07 10.87 8.73
C LYS A 67 -14.50 11.40 8.66
N GLU A 68 -14.90 11.99 7.54
CA GLU A 68 -16.27 12.49 7.32
C GLU A 68 -17.31 11.37 7.50
N LYS A 69 -17.05 10.19 6.93
CA LYS A 69 -17.89 9.00 7.13
C LYS A 69 -17.97 8.60 8.61
N GLN A 70 -16.84 8.56 9.31
CA GLN A 70 -16.77 8.16 10.72
C GLN A 70 -17.52 9.14 11.63
N ASP A 71 -17.48 10.44 11.32
CA ASP A 71 -18.21 11.45 12.09
C ASP A 71 -19.72 11.34 11.89
N LEU A 72 -20.16 11.05 10.66
CA LEU A 72 -21.55 10.73 10.37
C LEU A 72 -22.00 9.45 11.09
N GLU A 73 -21.18 8.39 11.05
CA GLU A 73 -21.45 7.12 11.70
C GLU A 73 -21.69 7.29 13.20
N LYS A 74 -20.78 7.99 13.90
CA LYS A 74 -20.93 8.29 15.33
C LYS A 74 -22.21 9.05 15.65
N ARG A 75 -22.61 9.99 14.79
CA ARG A 75 -23.82 10.78 14.97
C ARG A 75 -25.08 9.92 14.78
N ILE A 76 -25.16 9.20 13.67
CA ILE A 76 -26.37 8.48 13.22
C ILE A 76 -26.62 7.22 14.06
N PHE A 77 -25.57 6.50 14.43
CA PHE A 77 -25.67 5.29 15.26
C PHE A 77 -25.58 5.59 16.76
N SER A 78 -25.63 6.86 17.16
CA SER A 78 -25.83 7.17 18.57
C SER A 78 -27.24 6.74 19.00
N PRO A 79 -27.41 6.10 20.18
CA PRO A 79 -28.71 5.63 20.63
C PRO A 79 -29.76 6.74 20.64
N GLY A 80 -30.89 6.52 19.98
CA GLY A 80 -31.99 7.49 19.91
C GLY A 80 -31.84 8.59 18.85
N ALA A 81 -30.77 8.63 18.05
CA ALA A 81 -30.65 9.65 17.00
C ALA A 81 -31.71 9.51 15.90
N LEU A 82 -32.13 8.29 15.56
CA LEU A 82 -33.10 8.06 14.48
C LEU A 82 -34.54 7.84 14.97
N ASP A 83 -34.71 7.15 16.11
CA ASP A 83 -36.01 6.63 16.57
C ASP A 83 -36.53 7.30 17.86
N ALA A 84 -35.95 8.43 18.28
CA ALA A 84 -36.44 9.10 19.48
C ALA A 84 -37.83 9.70 19.27
N VAL A 85 -38.77 9.26 20.10
CA VAL A 85 -40.17 9.73 20.11
C VAL A 85 -40.22 11.13 20.72
N GLY A 86 -40.87 12.08 20.03
CA GLY A 86 -41.04 13.46 20.50
C GLY A 86 -39.90 14.41 20.15
N VAL A 87 -39.00 14.02 19.25
CA VAL A 87 -37.99 14.91 18.66
C VAL A 87 -38.64 15.83 17.63
N ASP A 88 -38.11 17.05 17.54
CA ASP A 88 -38.54 18.02 16.53
C ASP A 88 -38.36 17.47 15.11
N GLU A 89 -39.34 17.71 14.24
CA GLU A 89 -39.38 17.22 12.85
C GLU A 89 -38.16 17.71 12.04
N GLU A 90 -37.67 18.92 12.33
CA GLU A 90 -36.44 19.46 11.72
C GLU A 90 -35.22 18.60 12.05
N VAL A 91 -35.09 18.21 13.31
CA VAL A 91 -33.98 17.38 13.80
C VAL A 91 -34.07 15.97 13.24
N GLN A 92 -35.27 15.38 13.23
CA GLN A 92 -35.48 14.05 12.65
C GLN A 92 -35.13 14.02 11.16
N ARG A 93 -35.47 15.09 10.42
CA ARG A 93 -35.13 15.23 9.01
C ARG A 93 -33.63 15.35 8.79
N GLU A 94 -32.91 16.16 9.56
CA GLU A 94 -31.45 16.24 9.44
C GLU A 94 -30.79 14.90 9.78
N ASN A 95 -31.30 14.13 10.75
CA ASN A 95 -30.80 12.79 11.07
C ASN A 95 -31.04 11.79 9.92
N SER A 96 -32.20 11.86 9.26
CA SER A 96 -32.49 11.06 8.06
C SER A 96 -31.63 11.45 6.86
N LEU A 97 -31.42 12.75 6.62
CA LEU A 97 -30.50 13.23 5.59
C LEU A 97 -29.06 12.80 5.89
N SER A 98 -28.67 12.80 7.16
CA SER A 98 -27.37 12.29 7.60
C SER A 98 -27.18 10.82 7.25
N LEU A 99 -28.22 9.99 7.46
CA LEU A 99 -28.22 8.58 7.08
C LEU A 99 -28.00 8.41 5.57
N VAL A 100 -28.71 9.20 4.76
CA VAL A 100 -28.53 9.18 3.31
C VAL A 100 -27.11 9.59 2.90
N ARG A 101 -26.55 10.64 3.53
CA ARG A 101 -25.15 11.07 3.30
C ARG A 101 -24.16 9.96 3.68
N TYR A 102 -24.34 9.29 4.82
CA TYR A 102 -23.50 8.18 5.24
C TYR A 102 -23.48 7.05 4.21
N TRP A 103 -24.65 6.64 3.71
CA TRP A 103 -24.74 5.63 2.66
C TRP A 103 -24.13 6.07 1.34
N ALA A 104 -24.14 7.38 1.04
CA ALA A 104 -23.39 7.90 -0.11
C ALA A 104 -21.87 7.73 0.04
N PHE A 105 -21.32 7.98 1.23
CA PHE A 105 -19.89 7.70 1.51
C PHE A 105 -19.54 6.22 1.39
N VAL A 106 -20.41 5.34 1.88
CA VAL A 106 -20.25 3.89 1.69
C VAL A 106 -20.30 3.56 0.20
N GLY A 107 -21.32 4.05 -0.51
CA GLY A 107 -21.55 3.77 -1.92
C GLY A 107 -20.40 4.18 -2.84
N VAL A 108 -19.70 5.30 -2.58
CA VAL A 108 -18.55 5.71 -3.41
C VAL A 108 -17.42 4.67 -3.33
N SER A 109 -17.13 4.15 -2.13
CA SER A 109 -16.14 3.09 -1.94
C SER A 109 -16.58 1.79 -2.61
N GLU A 110 -17.84 1.40 -2.46
CA GLU A 110 -18.37 0.17 -3.06
C GLU A 110 -18.36 0.21 -4.58
N VAL A 111 -18.71 1.35 -5.20
CA VAL A 111 -18.65 1.51 -6.67
C VAL A 111 -17.23 1.35 -7.19
N ASP A 112 -16.24 1.92 -6.51
CA ASP A 112 -14.82 1.75 -6.87
C ASP A 112 -14.41 0.27 -6.84
N LEU A 113 -14.77 -0.44 -5.77
CA LEU A 113 -14.47 -1.87 -5.60
C LEU A 113 -15.19 -2.73 -6.66
N LEU A 114 -16.47 -2.46 -6.92
CA LEU A 114 -17.25 -3.18 -7.92
C LEU A 114 -16.67 -3.01 -9.33
N CYS A 115 -16.26 -1.80 -9.69
CA CYS A 115 -15.61 -1.57 -10.97
C CYS A 115 -14.29 -2.35 -11.09
N ASP A 116 -13.48 -2.36 -10.03
CA ASP A 116 -12.21 -3.08 -10.03
C ASP A 116 -12.43 -4.61 -10.11
N GLU A 117 -13.45 -5.15 -9.44
CA GLU A 117 -13.78 -6.57 -9.50
C GLU A 117 -14.36 -6.99 -10.86
N ILE A 118 -15.24 -6.18 -11.46
CA ILE A 118 -15.75 -6.42 -12.82
C ILE A 118 -14.59 -6.49 -13.82
N ASN A 119 -13.64 -5.56 -13.74
CA ASN A 119 -12.47 -5.53 -14.61
C ASN A 119 -11.57 -6.76 -14.41
N LEU A 120 -11.36 -7.16 -13.15
CA LEU A 120 -10.54 -8.34 -12.82
C LEU A 120 -11.18 -9.62 -13.36
N LEU A 121 -12.49 -9.81 -13.18
CA LEU A 121 -13.21 -10.97 -13.69
C LEU A 121 -13.22 -11.01 -15.23
N ALA A 122 -13.43 -9.87 -15.90
CA ALA A 122 -13.36 -9.78 -17.36
C ALA A 122 -11.96 -10.13 -17.90
N SER A 123 -10.90 -9.67 -17.21
CA SER A 123 -9.52 -10.00 -17.58
C SER A 123 -9.21 -11.50 -17.39
N ARG A 124 -9.78 -12.14 -16.35
CA ARG A 124 -9.65 -13.58 -16.11
C ARG A 124 -10.35 -14.40 -17.18
N GLU A 125 -11.56 -14.02 -17.57
CA GLU A 125 -12.30 -14.69 -18.64
C GLU A 125 -11.53 -14.60 -19.97
N SER A 126 -10.92 -13.44 -20.25
CA SER A 126 -10.09 -13.22 -21.44
C SER A 126 -8.78 -14.03 -21.39
N ALA A 127 -8.15 -14.14 -20.21
CA ALA A 127 -6.91 -14.89 -20.02
C ALA A 127 -7.10 -16.41 -20.02
N ALA A 128 -8.28 -16.91 -19.66
CA ALA A 128 -8.59 -18.35 -19.71
C ALA A 128 -8.58 -18.92 -21.14
N GLY A 129 -8.64 -18.06 -22.18
CA GLY A 129 -8.46 -18.44 -23.58
C GLY A 129 -7.01 -18.45 -24.08
N VAL A 130 -6.05 -17.96 -23.29
CA VAL A 130 -4.63 -17.85 -23.68
C VAL A 130 -3.79 -18.74 -22.78
N THR A 131 -3.70 -20.02 -23.14
CA THR A 131 -2.69 -20.95 -22.59
C THR A 131 -1.33 -20.69 -23.24
N GLU A 132 -0.76 -19.51 -23.04
CA GLU A 132 0.66 -19.31 -23.30
C GLU A 132 1.38 -19.38 -21.96
N THR A 133 2.03 -20.52 -21.70
CA THR A 133 2.98 -20.66 -20.61
C THR A 133 4.07 -19.60 -20.80
N PRO A 134 4.28 -18.67 -19.85
CA PRO A 134 5.38 -17.73 -19.95
C PRO A 134 6.68 -18.53 -19.97
N SER A 135 7.46 -18.37 -21.05
CA SER A 135 8.81 -18.93 -21.15
C SER A 135 9.61 -18.50 -19.90
N PRO A 136 10.33 -19.41 -19.22
CA PRO A 136 11.01 -19.08 -17.98
C PRO A 136 12.05 -17.98 -18.22
N GLU A 137 11.75 -16.77 -17.76
CA GLU A 137 12.74 -15.70 -17.68
C GLU A 137 13.88 -16.16 -16.76
N PRO A 138 15.16 -15.88 -17.11
CA PRO A 138 16.27 -16.22 -16.25
C PRO A 138 16.12 -15.51 -14.88
N PRO A 139 16.45 -16.19 -13.77
CA PRO A 139 16.29 -15.63 -12.43
C PRO A 139 17.09 -14.33 -12.31
N ARG A 140 16.39 -13.24 -12.00
CA ARG A 140 17.04 -11.95 -11.71
C ARG A 140 17.79 -12.10 -10.39
N PRO A 141 19.05 -11.64 -10.28
CA PRO A 141 19.78 -11.73 -9.03
C PRO A 141 19.06 -10.91 -7.93
N PRO A 142 19.03 -11.37 -6.68
CA PRO A 142 18.39 -10.65 -5.59
C PRO A 142 19.08 -9.30 -5.35
N LEU A 143 18.30 -8.26 -5.08
CA LEU A 143 18.80 -6.95 -4.67
C LEU A 143 19.39 -7.06 -3.26
N LEU A 144 20.72 -7.00 -3.14
CA LEU A 144 21.45 -6.98 -1.86
C LEU A 144 21.31 -5.60 -1.20
N ILE A 145 20.37 -5.43 -0.27
CA ILE A 145 20.27 -4.25 0.59
C ILE A 145 21.16 -4.49 1.83
N SER A 146 22.48 -4.40 1.68
CA SER A 146 23.40 -4.55 2.82
C SER A 146 23.60 -3.21 3.54
N ARG A 147 23.42 -3.22 4.87
CA ARG A 147 23.62 -2.07 5.78
C ARG A 147 25.00 -1.43 5.62
N GLU A 148 26.02 -2.23 5.30
CA GLU A 148 27.39 -1.80 5.06
C GLU A 148 27.56 -0.95 3.78
N ALA A 149 26.79 -1.20 2.71
CA ALA A 149 26.88 -0.41 1.47
C ALA A 149 26.30 1.01 1.63
N VAL A 150 25.27 1.16 2.46
CA VAL A 150 24.72 2.47 2.84
C VAL A 150 25.67 3.22 3.79
N ARG A 151 26.36 2.49 4.68
CA ARG A 151 27.34 3.10 5.59
C ARG A 151 28.56 3.65 4.86
N SER A 152 29.12 2.94 3.87
CA SER A 152 30.31 3.42 3.15
C SER A 152 30.06 4.71 2.37
N THR A 153 28.83 4.90 1.88
CA THR A 153 28.42 6.11 1.12
C THR A 153 28.13 7.30 2.03
N VAL A 154 27.57 7.08 3.23
CA VAL A 154 27.18 8.17 4.15
C VAL A 154 28.30 8.56 5.13
N PHE A 155 29.12 7.61 5.59
CA PHE A 155 30.16 7.86 6.61
C PHE A 155 31.53 8.29 6.02
N GLY A 156 31.59 8.57 4.71
CA GLY A 156 32.84 8.70 3.95
C GLY A 156 33.57 10.06 3.94
N ALA A 157 33.15 11.08 4.69
CA ALA A 157 33.77 12.42 4.55
C ALA A 157 33.87 13.29 5.82
N GLY A 158 33.71 12.75 7.03
CA GLY A 158 33.50 13.59 8.23
C GLY A 158 34.47 13.44 9.40
N TYR A 159 34.96 12.24 9.71
CA TYR A 159 35.76 12.00 10.92
C TYR A 159 36.89 10.99 10.66
N PRO A 160 38.17 11.41 10.75
CA PRO A 160 39.33 10.54 10.48
C PRO A 160 39.59 9.47 11.56
N SER A 161 38.83 9.47 12.66
CA SER A 161 39.00 8.55 13.80
C SER A 161 38.18 7.26 13.73
N LEU A 162 37.31 7.09 12.72
CA LEU A 162 36.48 5.90 12.56
C LEU A 162 36.91 5.09 11.33
N PRO A 163 37.22 3.79 11.49
CA PRO A 163 37.58 2.93 10.36
C PRO A 163 36.39 2.80 9.40
N THR A 164 36.52 3.39 8.22
CA THR A 164 35.47 3.47 7.17
C THR A 164 35.37 2.19 6.33
N MET A 165 36.30 1.26 6.52
CA MET A 165 36.44 0.06 5.70
C MET A 165 36.36 -1.20 6.58
N THR A 166 35.60 -2.20 6.14
CA THR A 166 35.58 -3.51 6.80
C THR A 166 36.88 -4.28 6.53
N LEU A 167 37.21 -5.26 7.38
CA LEU A 167 38.41 -6.08 7.20
C LEU A 167 38.44 -6.80 5.84
N ASP A 168 37.29 -7.24 5.34
CA ASP A 168 37.17 -7.86 4.02
C ASP A 168 37.51 -6.87 2.90
N GLN A 169 36.98 -5.65 2.96
CA GLN A 169 37.30 -4.61 1.98
C GLN A 169 38.78 -4.21 2.03
N PHE A 170 39.39 -4.20 3.22
CA PHE A 170 40.83 -3.98 3.37
C PHE A 170 41.63 -5.06 2.66
N TYR A 171 41.26 -6.33 2.88
CA TYR A 171 41.92 -7.46 2.26
C TYR A 171 41.85 -7.37 0.73
N ASP A 172 40.66 -7.08 0.19
CA ASP A 172 40.46 -6.90 -1.25
C ASP A 172 41.34 -5.78 -1.84
N LEU A 173 41.48 -4.65 -1.14
CA LEU A 173 42.36 -3.57 -1.57
C LEU A 173 43.84 -3.98 -1.57
N GLN A 174 44.29 -4.75 -0.58
CA GLN A 174 45.69 -5.18 -0.47
C GLN A 174 46.03 -6.27 -1.50
N VAL A 175 45.08 -7.16 -1.81
CA VAL A 175 45.19 -8.11 -2.93
C VAL A 175 45.26 -7.36 -4.25
N LYS A 176 44.41 -6.35 -4.48
CA LYS A 176 44.45 -5.50 -5.69
C LYS A 176 45.77 -4.74 -5.83
N LYS A 177 46.38 -4.30 -4.73
CA LYS A 177 47.71 -3.68 -4.72
C LYS A 177 48.85 -4.68 -4.92
N GLY A 178 48.55 -5.98 -5.06
CA GLY A 178 49.53 -7.04 -5.25
C GLY A 178 50.35 -7.35 -3.99
N MET A 179 49.97 -6.81 -2.83
CA MET A 179 50.70 -7.04 -1.59
C MET A 179 50.35 -8.38 -0.97
N PHE A 180 49.09 -8.83 -1.11
CA PHE A 180 48.58 -10.09 -0.56
C PHE A 180 48.20 -11.08 -1.67
N PRO A 181 48.35 -12.40 -1.43
CA PRO A 181 47.92 -13.43 -2.38
C PRO A 181 46.39 -13.42 -2.52
N ALA A 182 45.89 -13.68 -3.73
CA ALA A 182 44.46 -13.76 -3.97
C ALA A 182 43.83 -14.95 -3.20
N PRO A 183 42.64 -14.78 -2.62
CA PRO A 183 41.97 -15.85 -1.91
C PRO A 183 41.65 -17.00 -2.87
N PRO A 184 41.76 -18.27 -2.43
CA PRO A 184 41.46 -19.42 -3.28
C PRO A 184 39.98 -19.40 -3.67
N ALA A 185 39.66 -19.80 -4.91
CA ALA A 185 38.30 -19.78 -5.47
C ALA A 185 37.25 -20.57 -4.67
N ASN A 186 37.69 -21.37 -3.70
CA ASN A 186 36.87 -22.25 -2.87
C ASN A 186 36.55 -21.62 -1.50
N ALA A 187 37.09 -20.44 -1.19
CA ALA A 187 36.82 -19.71 0.04
C ALA A 187 35.51 -18.91 -0.10
N SER A 188 34.39 -19.63 -0.12
CA SER A 188 33.13 -19.01 0.28
C SER A 188 33.32 -18.48 1.71
N SER A 189 32.83 -17.28 2.01
CA SER A 189 32.85 -16.66 3.33
C SER A 189 31.94 -17.43 4.30
N VAL A 190 32.23 -18.71 4.50
CA VAL A 190 31.76 -19.47 5.63
C VAL A 190 32.60 -18.95 6.77
N VAL A 191 31.99 -18.12 7.61
CA VAL A 191 32.44 -17.88 8.97
C VAL A 191 32.76 -19.27 9.54
N LYS A 192 34.05 -19.63 9.61
CA LYS A 192 34.47 -20.79 10.40
C LYS A 192 34.00 -20.45 11.80
N ALA A 193 32.96 -21.13 12.26
CA ALA A 193 32.54 -21.07 13.64
C ALA A 193 33.78 -21.33 14.49
N TYR A 194 34.26 -20.30 15.19
CA TYR A 194 35.28 -20.49 16.20
C TYR A 194 34.67 -21.46 17.23
N PRO A 195 35.32 -22.59 17.55
CA PRO A 195 34.79 -23.55 18.52
C PRO A 195 34.92 -23.04 19.97
N GLY A 196 35.27 -21.76 20.15
CA GLY A 196 35.32 -21.12 21.47
C GLY A 196 33.92 -20.80 21.95
N GLU A 197 33.56 -21.33 23.11
CA GLU A 197 32.33 -21.01 23.81
C GLU A 197 32.27 -19.51 24.10
N VAL A 198 31.27 -18.81 23.56
CA VAL A 198 31.09 -17.37 23.77
C VAL A 198 30.47 -17.17 25.15
N GLN A 199 31.30 -16.98 26.17
CA GLN A 199 30.83 -16.52 27.48
C GLN A 199 30.49 -15.03 27.39
N ARG A 200 29.23 -14.70 27.72
CA ARG A 200 28.84 -13.31 27.95
C ARG A 200 29.38 -12.91 29.31
N ILE A 201 30.30 -11.96 29.33
CA ILE A 201 30.74 -11.33 30.57
C ILE A 201 29.72 -10.24 30.88
N ASP A 202 28.89 -10.45 31.91
CA ASP A 202 28.04 -9.40 32.43
C ASP A 202 28.90 -8.47 33.31
N PRO A 203 29.05 -7.19 32.95
CA PRO A 203 29.93 -6.25 33.67
C PRO A 203 29.45 -5.90 35.10
N SER A 204 28.38 -6.55 35.58
CA SER A 204 27.85 -6.37 36.93
C SER A 204 28.38 -7.42 37.93
N GLU A 205 29.07 -8.48 37.48
CA GLU A 205 29.59 -9.54 38.35
C GLU A 205 30.97 -9.24 38.97
N GLU A 206 31.69 -8.21 38.51
CA GLU A 206 33.05 -7.88 38.99
C GLU A 206 33.10 -7.09 40.31
N LEU A 207 31.96 -6.75 40.93
CA LEU A 207 31.91 -5.95 42.16
C LEU A 207 31.80 -6.77 43.46
N ALA A 208 31.93 -8.09 43.40
CA ALA A 208 31.89 -8.98 44.56
C ALA A 208 33.13 -9.87 44.65
N ALA A 209 34.31 -9.24 44.77
CA ALA A 209 35.54 -9.88 45.25
C ALA A 209 36.34 -8.90 46.11
#